data_AF-A0A1G3AFJ0-F1
#
_entry.id   AF-A0A1G3AFJ0-F1
#
_cell.length_a   1.000
_cell.length_b   1.000
_cell.length_c   1.000
_cell.angle_alpha   90.00
_cell.angle_beta   90.00
_cell.angle_gamma   90.00
#
_symmetry.space_group_name_H-M   'P 1'
#
loop_
_entity.id
_entity.type
_entity.pdbx_description
1 polymer ?
#
loop_
_entity_poly.entity_id
_entity_poly.type
_entity_poly.pdbx_seq_one_letter_code
_entity_poly.pdbx_strand_id
1 'polypeptide(L)'
;MFNHGATLVNIFSWGIGGEANKNMDFRVVTEGEEALRAYRKFLRGQPLAEVVSPISSYLERLPAKIHRIQRELPAWVQKTGNQTKAEALLPRLDAALKGNNFTEAEKVADEILKLLPAK
;
A
#
# COMPACT_ATOMS: atom_id res chain seq x y z
N MET A 1 4.29 -17.65 -7.62
CA MET A 1 4.25 -18.88 -6.80
C MET A 1 2.83 -19.39 -6.91
N PHE A 2 2.62 -20.44 -7.71
CA PHE A 2 1.29 -20.98 -8.00
C PHE A 2 1.05 -22.22 -7.13
N ASN A 3 -0.14 -22.27 -6.56
CA ASN A 3 -0.63 -23.25 -5.61
C ASN A 3 -0.55 -24.70 -6.13
N HIS A 4 0.13 -25.59 -5.42
CA HIS A 4 -0.24 -26.99 -5.16
C HIS A 4 0.68 -27.55 -4.06
N GLY A 5 0.14 -27.78 -2.85
CA GLY A 5 0.85 -28.44 -1.74
C GLY A 5 1.97 -27.65 -1.05
N ALA A 6 2.18 -26.38 -1.39
CA ALA A 6 3.20 -25.57 -0.74
C ALA A 6 2.71 -25.02 0.60
N THR A 7 3.15 -25.64 1.70
CA THR A 7 3.14 -24.97 3.01
C THR A 7 4.13 -23.81 2.93
N LEU A 8 3.65 -22.56 2.98
CA LEU A 8 4.52 -21.41 3.17
C LEU A 8 5.04 -21.45 4.61
N VAL A 9 6.09 -22.23 4.85
CA VAL A 9 6.85 -22.16 6.10
C VAL A 9 7.74 -20.94 5.99
N ASN A 10 7.49 -19.95 6.84
CA ASN A 10 8.34 -18.78 6.97
C ASN A 10 9.69 -19.20 7.61
N ILE A 11 10.65 -19.61 6.77
CA ILE A 11 12.00 -20.03 7.19
C ILE A 11 12.89 -18.81 7.52
N PHE A 12 12.43 -17.57 7.28
CA PHE A 12 13.22 -16.34 7.46
C PHE A 12 13.00 -15.60 8.80
N SER A 13 12.39 -16.20 9.80
CA SER A 13 12.07 -15.52 11.07
C SER A 13 13.16 -15.60 12.17
N TRP A 14 14.45 -15.69 11.82
CA TRP A 14 15.50 -15.41 12.80
C TRP A 14 15.69 -13.89 12.90
N GLY A 15 15.07 -13.26 13.91
CA GLY A 15 15.29 -11.86 14.29
C GLY A 15 14.18 -10.86 13.95
N ILE A 16 13.11 -11.28 13.25
CA ILE A 16 12.02 -10.38 12.84
C ILE A 16 10.80 -10.45 13.80
N GLY A 17 10.78 -11.40 14.75
CA GLY A 17 9.72 -11.52 15.76
C GLY A 17 9.69 -10.40 16.82
N GLY A 18 8.65 -10.39 17.64
CA GLY A 18 8.53 -9.50 18.82
C GLY A 18 7.80 -8.18 18.58
N GLU A 19 7.52 -7.45 19.66
CA GLU A 19 6.76 -6.19 19.63
C GLU A 19 7.44 -5.10 18.78
N ALA A 20 8.78 -5.08 18.76
CA ALA A 20 9.57 -4.08 18.05
C ALA A 20 9.27 -4.04 16.54
N ASN A 21 8.89 -5.17 15.95
CA ASN A 21 8.70 -5.33 14.52
C ASN A 21 7.23 -5.54 14.13
N LYS A 22 6.28 -5.30 15.04
CA LYS A 22 4.85 -5.61 14.79
C LYS A 22 4.22 -4.86 13.62
N ASN A 23 4.77 -3.70 13.30
CA ASN A 23 4.30 -2.85 12.20
C ASN A 23 5.14 -3.04 10.92
N MET A 24 6.07 -3.99 10.90
CA MET A 24 6.84 -4.27 9.69
C MET A 24 5.91 -4.88 8.64
N ASP A 25 5.91 -4.34 7.43
CA ASP A 25 4.96 -4.70 6.38
C ASP A 25 4.88 -6.22 6.14
N PHE A 26 6.03 -6.90 6.14
CA PHE A 26 6.10 -8.36 6.00
C PHE A 26 5.34 -9.10 7.12
N ARG A 27 5.40 -8.62 8.37
CA ARG A 27 4.65 -9.21 9.49
C ARG A 27 3.17 -8.86 9.41
N VAL A 28 2.81 -7.67 8.97
CA VAL A 28 1.40 -7.31 8.77
C VAL A 28 0.75 -8.24 7.74
N VAL A 29 1.44 -8.57 6.65
CA VAL A 29 0.87 -9.46 5.61
C VAL A 29 0.93 -10.94 5.96
N THR A 30 1.82 -11.38 6.86
CA THR A 30 1.96 -12.81 7.23
C THR A 30 1.33 -13.18 8.58
N GLU A 31 1.19 -12.21 9.48
CA GLU A 31 0.67 -12.37 10.85
C GLU A 31 -0.53 -11.46 11.16
N GLY A 32 -0.95 -10.63 10.20
CA GLY A 32 -2.16 -9.82 10.34
C GLY A 32 -3.43 -10.66 10.48
N GLU A 33 -4.50 -10.04 10.97
CA GLU A 33 -5.80 -10.70 11.22
C GLU A 33 -6.35 -11.45 10.00
N GLU A 34 -6.16 -10.93 8.80
CA GLU A 34 -6.59 -11.58 7.57
C GLU A 34 -5.79 -12.86 7.27
N ALA A 35 -4.45 -12.79 7.39
CA ALA A 35 -3.56 -13.93 7.21
C ALA A 35 -3.82 -15.02 8.25
N LEU A 36 -3.98 -14.64 9.53
CA LEU A 36 -4.32 -15.57 10.60
C LEU A 36 -5.71 -16.19 10.39
N ARG A 37 -6.68 -15.42 9.89
CA ARG A 37 -8.02 -15.93 9.59
C ARG A 37 -8.01 -16.93 8.42
N ALA A 38 -7.26 -16.64 7.36
CA ALA A 38 -7.06 -17.58 6.26
C ALA A 38 -6.37 -18.85 6.75
N TYR A 39 -5.32 -18.72 7.57
CA TYR A 39 -4.62 -19.87 8.16
C TYR A 39 -5.53 -20.73 9.04
N ARG A 40 -6.38 -20.11 9.87
CA ARG A 40 -7.38 -20.84 10.68
C ARG A 40 -8.40 -21.59 9.82
N LYS A 41 -8.83 -21.02 8.68
CA LYS A 41 -9.72 -21.71 7.72
C LYS A 41 -9.03 -22.94 7.13
N PHE A 42 -7.78 -22.77 6.68
CA PHE A 42 -6.96 -23.86 6.16
C PHE A 42 -6.82 -25.01 7.15
N LEU A 43 -6.45 -24.71 8.41
CA LEU A 43 -6.30 -25.73 9.45
C LEU A 43 -7.60 -26.49 9.77
N ARG A 44 -8.76 -25.89 9.46
CA ARG A 44 -10.08 -26.50 9.66
C ARG A 44 -10.59 -27.23 8.41
N GLY A 45 -9.77 -27.35 7.36
CA GLY A 45 -10.17 -27.94 6.08
C GLY A 45 -11.23 -27.13 5.33
N GLN A 46 -11.41 -25.85 5.67
CA GLN A 46 -12.36 -24.99 4.99
C GLN A 46 -11.76 -24.48 3.67
N PRO A 47 -12.56 -24.37 2.60
CA PRO A 47 -12.07 -23.84 1.34
C PRO A 47 -11.62 -22.38 1.51
N LEU A 48 -10.41 -22.10 1.03
CA LEU A 48 -9.92 -20.74 0.86
C LEU A 48 -10.51 -20.23 -0.45
N ALA A 49 -11.46 -19.31 -0.38
CA ALA A 49 -11.94 -18.64 -1.56
C ALA A 49 -10.86 -17.64 -2.01
N GLU A 50 -10.38 -17.79 -3.25
CA GLU A 50 -9.63 -16.75 -3.97
C GLU A 50 -10.61 -15.63 -4.34
N VAL A 51 -11.11 -14.92 -3.32
CA VAL A 51 -11.84 -13.68 -3.54
C VAL A 51 -10.76 -12.63 -3.76
N VAL A 52 -10.84 -11.88 -4.87
CA VAL A 52 -10.07 -10.63 -5.01
C VAL A 52 -10.34 -9.83 -3.74
N SER A 53 -9.31 -9.64 -2.91
CA SER A 53 -9.49 -8.86 -1.69
C SER A 53 -9.94 -7.46 -2.14
N PRO A 54 -11.11 -6.97 -1.69
CA PRO A 54 -11.56 -5.62 -2.05
C PRO A 54 -10.62 -4.55 -1.46
N ILE A 55 -9.77 -4.96 -0.51
CA ILE A 55 -8.70 -4.15 0.08
C ILE A 55 -7.50 -4.28 -0.84
N SER A 56 -7.47 -3.48 -1.90
CA SER A 56 -6.26 -3.32 -2.69
C SER A 56 -5.14 -2.84 -1.75
N SER A 57 -4.03 -3.57 -1.72
CA SER A 57 -2.93 -3.24 -0.82
C SER A 57 -2.39 -1.84 -1.15
N TYR A 58 -1.75 -1.16 -0.19
CA TYR A 58 -1.08 0.11 -0.47
C TYR A 58 -0.11 -0.01 -1.66
N LEU A 59 0.52 -1.16 -1.84
CA LEU A 59 1.42 -1.47 -2.95
C LEU A 59 0.74 -1.50 -4.31
N GLU A 60 -0.58 -1.72 -4.35
CA GLU A 60 -1.37 -1.70 -5.58
C GLU A 60 -2.02 -0.33 -5.83
N ARG A 61 -2.53 0.33 -4.76
CA ARG A 61 -3.23 1.62 -4.87
C ARG A 61 -2.27 2.79 -5.11
N LEU A 62 -1.14 2.81 -4.40
CA LEU A 62 -0.23 3.94 -4.41
C LEU A 62 0.42 4.17 -5.79
N PRO A 63 0.91 3.14 -6.51
CA PRO A 63 1.44 3.34 -7.86
C PRO A 63 0.41 3.92 -8.83
N ALA A 64 -0.84 3.44 -8.78
CA ALA A 64 -1.91 3.95 -9.62
C ALA A 64 -2.19 5.44 -9.35
N LYS A 65 -2.21 5.85 -8.07
CA LYS A 65 -2.36 7.24 -7.65
C LYS A 65 -1.18 8.10 -8.12
N ILE A 66 0.06 7.64 -7.97
CA ILE A 66 1.26 8.37 -8.40
C ILE A 66 1.25 8.60 -9.92
N HIS A 67 0.95 7.58 -10.72
CA HIS A 67 0.88 7.75 -12.18
C HIS A 67 -0.19 8.77 -12.58
N ARG A 68 -1.32 8.79 -11.87
CA ARG A 68 -2.38 9.77 -12.10
C ARG A 68 -1.90 11.18 -11.76
N ILE A 69 -1.25 11.36 -10.62
CA ILE A 69 -0.67 12.65 -10.21
C ILE A 69 0.35 13.13 -11.26
N GLN A 70 1.27 12.29 -11.69
CA GLN A 70 2.28 12.66 -12.71
C GLN A 70 1.65 13.12 -14.03
N ARG A 71 0.52 12.52 -14.41
CA ARG A 71 -0.19 12.85 -15.65
C ARG A 71 -1.03 14.13 -15.54
N GLU A 72 -1.76 14.29 -14.44
CA GLU A 72 -2.79 15.32 -14.30
C GLU A 72 -2.27 16.61 -13.63
N LEU A 73 -1.27 16.49 -12.75
CA LEU A 73 -0.73 17.62 -11.99
C LEU A 73 -0.12 18.72 -12.87
N PRO A 74 0.72 18.43 -13.89
CA PRO A 74 1.31 19.48 -14.72
C PRO A 74 0.25 20.30 -15.46
N ALA A 75 -0.77 19.63 -16.02
CA ALA A 75 -1.86 20.28 -16.74
C ALA A 75 -2.73 21.14 -15.81
N TRP A 76 -2.97 20.68 -14.58
CA TRP A 76 -3.70 21.45 -13.57
C TRP A 76 -2.93 22.69 -13.09
N VAL A 77 -1.62 22.56 -12.84
CA VAL A 77 -0.78 23.71 -12.44
C VAL A 77 -0.78 24.78 -13.53
N GLN A 78 -0.64 24.38 -14.80
CA GLN A 78 -0.71 25.31 -15.93
C GLN A 78 -2.07 26.02 -16.04
N LYS A 79 -3.18 25.32 -15.76
CA LYS A 79 -4.53 25.87 -15.87
C LYS A 79 -4.93 26.75 -14.69
N THR A 80 -4.47 26.43 -13.49
CA THR A 80 -4.97 27.03 -12.24
C THR A 80 -3.99 28.05 -11.64
N GLY A 81 -2.72 28.05 -12.09
CA GLY A 81 -1.67 28.92 -11.54
C GLY A 81 -1.26 28.58 -10.11
N ASN A 82 -1.75 27.47 -9.54
CA ASN A 82 -1.51 27.04 -8.15
C ASN A 82 -0.17 26.30 -7.98
N GLN A 83 0.89 26.84 -8.56
CA GLN A 83 2.23 26.25 -8.54
C GLN A 83 2.76 26.07 -7.10
N THR A 84 2.44 27.00 -6.20
CA THR A 84 2.86 26.98 -4.79
C THR A 84 2.35 25.77 -4.01
N LYS A 85 1.14 25.27 -4.32
CA LYS A 85 0.57 24.09 -3.65
C LYS A 85 1.21 22.79 -4.16
N ALA A 86 1.49 22.71 -5.47
CA ALA A 86 2.18 21.58 -6.05
C ALA A 86 3.62 21.48 -5.53
N GLU A 87 4.33 22.61 -5.45
CA GLU A 87 5.70 22.69 -4.91
C GLU A 87 5.77 22.37 -3.41
N ALA A 88 4.69 22.55 -2.64
CA ALA A 88 4.64 22.15 -1.23
C ALA A 88 4.35 20.64 -1.03
N LEU A 89 3.50 20.05 -1.89
CA LEU A 89 3.04 18.67 -1.73
C LEU A 89 3.95 17.63 -2.40
N LEU A 90 4.58 17.97 -3.53
CA LEU A 90 5.48 17.06 -4.24
C LEU A 90 6.71 16.63 -3.41
N PRO A 91 7.42 17.52 -2.71
CA PRO A 91 8.54 17.12 -1.87
C PRO A 91 8.12 16.27 -0.67
N ARG A 92 6.92 16.49 -0.12
CA ARG A 92 6.37 15.65 0.96
C ARG A 92 6.04 14.24 0.48
N LEU A 93 5.48 14.13 -0.73
CA LEU A 93 5.25 12.83 -1.36
C LEU A 93 6.57 12.09 -1.62
N ASP A 94 7.57 12.79 -2.18
CA ASP A 94 8.90 12.22 -2.43
C ASP A 94 9.61 11.78 -1.13
N ALA A 95 9.54 12.60 -0.07
CA ALA A 95 10.08 12.27 1.24
C ALA A 95 9.39 11.05 1.86
N ALA A 96 8.06 10.97 1.79
CA ALA A 96 7.30 9.83 2.30
C ALA A 96 7.62 8.53 1.56
N LEU A 97 7.81 8.60 0.23
CA LEU A 97 8.23 7.46 -0.59
C LEU A 97 9.66 7.01 -0.26
N LYS A 98 10.61 7.95 -0.16
CA LYS A 98 12.01 7.65 0.21
C LYS A 98 12.13 7.11 1.63
N GLY A 99 11.25 7.53 2.54
CA GLY A 99 11.18 7.04 3.91
C GLY A 99 10.46 5.70 4.08
N ASN A 100 10.01 5.05 3.00
CA ASN A 100 9.13 3.87 3.03
C ASN A 100 7.86 4.08 3.89
N ASN A 101 7.44 5.33 4.10
CA ASN A 101 6.23 5.65 4.85
C ASN A 101 5.04 5.65 3.89
N PHE A 102 4.64 4.44 3.45
CA PHE A 102 3.58 4.29 2.45
C PHE A 102 2.24 4.83 2.93
N THR A 103 1.97 4.80 4.24
CA THR A 103 0.77 5.38 4.86
C THR A 103 0.70 6.89 4.64
N GLU A 104 1.80 7.59 4.88
CA GLU A 104 1.89 9.02 4.64
C GLU A 104 1.90 9.35 3.15
N ALA A 105 2.57 8.54 2.33
CA ALA A 105 2.60 8.69 0.88
C ALA A 105 1.18 8.61 0.28
N GLU A 106 0.33 7.69 0.73
CA GLU A 106 -1.06 7.62 0.25
C GLU A 106 -1.89 8.82 0.70
N LYS A 107 -1.73 9.29 1.94
CA LYS A 107 -2.43 10.49 2.42
C LYS A 107 -2.07 11.71 1.59
N VAL A 108 -0.78 11.94 1.34
CA VAL A 108 -0.31 13.06 0.51
C VAL A 108 -0.78 12.89 -0.94
N ALA A 109 -0.76 11.67 -1.48
CA ALA A 109 -1.29 11.40 -2.81
C ALA A 109 -2.80 11.70 -2.91
N ASP A 110 -3.59 11.34 -1.89
CA ASP A 110 -5.01 11.64 -1.83
C ASP A 110 -5.30 13.15 -1.68
N GLU A 111 -4.47 13.87 -0.94
CA GLU A 111 -4.54 15.34 -0.86
C GLU A 111 -4.28 15.98 -2.22
N ILE A 112 -3.26 15.52 -2.96
CA ILE A 112 -2.99 16.01 -4.32
C ILE A 112 -4.16 15.68 -5.26
N LEU A 113 -4.67 14.45 -5.21
CA LEU A 113 -5.79 14.02 -6.05
C LEU A 113 -7.09 14.76 -5.76
N LYS A 114 -7.34 15.20 -4.52
CA LYS A 114 -8.49 16.05 -4.16
C LYS A 114 -8.43 17.44 -4.78
N LEU A 115 -7.23 17.96 -5.04
CA LEU A 115 -7.04 19.27 -5.69
C LEU A 115 -7.23 19.20 -7.20
N LEU A 116 -7.01 18.02 -7.78
CA LEU A 116 -7.27 17.76 -9.19
C LEU A 116 -8.78 17.63 -9.42
N PRO A 117 -9.31 18.21 -10.51
CA PRO A 117 -10.72 18.04 -10.84
C PRO A 117 -11.00 16.55 -11.01
N ALA A 118 -11.97 16.04 -10.24
CA ALA A 118 -12.54 14.72 -10.48
C ALA A 118 -13.13 14.72 -11.89
N LYS A 119 -12.67 13.79 -12.72
CA LYS A 119 -13.25 13.57 -14.04
C LYS A 119 -14.57 12.82 -13.89
#